data_AF-A0A4Y2JBU8-F1
#
_entry.id   AF-A0A4Y2JBU8-F1
#
_cell.length_a   1.000
_cell.length_b   1.000
_cell.length_c   1.000
_cell.angle_alpha   90.00
_cell.angle_beta   90.00
_cell.angle_gamma   90.00
#
_symmetry.space_group_name_H-M   'P 1'
#
loop_
_entity.id
_entity.type
_entity.pdbx_description
1 polymer ?
#
loop_
_entity_poly.entity_id
_entity_poly.type
_entity_poly.pdbx_seq_one_letter_code
_entity_poly.pdbx_strand_id
1 'polypeptide(L)'
;MDVTQLKTQRKALRTSFTICAKSIEDELMKEAPNVSQLSIWKAQIEDKFTRLEKCQTEITNLILKDTDAERAFEEDFLSAEKYRDRFSELCAQIQRLSMKETETK
;
A
#
# COMPACT_ATOMS: atom_id res chain seq x y z
N MET A 1 14.01 -2.57 -6.21
CA MET A 1 14.48 -2.67 -4.81
C MET A 1 13.41 -3.43 -4.04
N ASP A 2 13.77 -4.40 -3.22
CA ASP A 2 12.81 -5.09 -2.37
C ASP A 2 12.46 -4.27 -1.11
N VAL A 3 11.41 -4.69 -0.38
CA VAL A 3 10.94 -4.00 0.84
C VAL A 3 12.02 -3.92 1.92
N THR A 4 12.87 -4.92 2.05
CA THR A 4 13.95 -4.97 3.06
C THR A 4 15.04 -3.96 2.74
N GLN A 5 15.44 -3.86 1.47
CA GLN A 5 16.37 -2.85 0.97
C GLN A 5 15.80 -1.44 1.19
N LEU A 6 14.52 -1.21 0.87
CA LEU A 6 13.90 0.11 1.03
C LEU A 6 13.77 0.50 2.51
N LYS A 7 13.45 -0.44 3.40
CA LYS A 7 13.45 -0.20 4.86
C LYS A 7 14.84 0.22 5.35
N THR A 8 15.90 -0.39 4.81
CA THR A 8 17.29 -0.03 5.11
C THR A 8 17.61 1.37 4.61
N GLN A 9 17.26 1.69 3.37
CA GLN A 9 17.44 3.04 2.79
C GLN A 9 16.68 4.09 3.59
N ARG A 10 15.40 3.86 3.95
CA ARG A 10 14.60 4.75 4.79
C ARG A 10 15.26 5.02 6.13
N LYS A 11 15.84 3.99 6.77
CA LYS A 11 16.58 4.14 8.03
C LYS A 11 17.78 5.08 7.86
N ALA A 12 18.57 4.89 6.80
CA ALA A 12 19.72 5.74 6.51
C ALA A 12 19.31 7.19 6.19
N LEU A 13 18.27 7.38 5.38
CA LEU A 13 17.70 8.69 5.07
C LEU A 13 17.22 9.41 6.33
N ARG A 14 16.52 8.70 7.23
CA ARG A 14 16.05 9.26 8.51
C ARG A 14 17.22 9.70 9.39
N THR A 15 18.27 8.88 9.50
CA THR A 15 19.48 9.26 10.24
C THR A 15 20.11 10.52 9.65
N SER A 16 20.28 10.59 8.32
CA SER A 16 20.83 11.78 7.67
C SER A 16 19.95 13.02 7.85
N PHE A 17 18.63 12.87 7.75
CA PHE A 17 17.66 13.94 8.01
C PHE A 17 17.79 14.48 9.44
N THR A 18 17.80 13.59 10.44
CA THR A 18 17.93 13.99 11.86
C THR A 18 19.25 14.69 12.13
N ILE A 19 20.36 14.25 11.54
CA ILE A 19 21.66 14.93 11.68
C ILE A 19 21.58 16.35 11.09
N CYS A 20 21.01 16.50 9.89
CA CYS A 20 20.85 17.80 9.23
C CYS A 20 19.94 18.74 10.02
N ALA A 21 18.82 18.24 10.53
CA ALA A 21 17.90 19.00 11.40
C ALA A 21 18.60 19.50 12.66
N LYS A 22 19.36 18.65 13.34
CA LYS A 22 20.16 19.05 14.51
C LYS A 22 21.18 20.12 14.18
N SER A 23 21.90 20.00 13.06
CA SER A 23 22.86 21.05 12.66
C SER A 23 22.17 22.40 12.40
N ILE A 24 20.97 22.40 11.83
CA ILE A 24 20.17 23.62 11.67
C ILE A 24 19.74 24.17 13.03
N GLU A 25 19.22 23.31 13.93
CA GLU A 25 18.82 23.69 15.29
C GLU A 25 20.00 24.31 16.05
N ASP A 26 21.17 23.67 16.04
CA ASP A 26 22.38 24.14 16.73
C ASP A 26 22.84 25.51 16.22
N GLU A 27 22.74 25.78 14.91
CA GLU A 27 23.10 27.06 14.32
C GLU A 27 22.09 28.17 14.63
N LEU A 28 20.79 27.84 14.66
CA LEU A 28 19.74 28.78 15.05
C LEU A 28 19.85 29.20 16.52
N MET A 29 20.45 28.36 17.38
CA MET A 29 20.66 28.65 18.80
C MET A 29 21.86 29.58 19.08
N LYS A 30 22.66 29.93 18.07
CA LYS A 30 23.80 30.85 18.23
C LYS A 30 23.33 32.30 18.37
N GLU A 31 24.11 33.12 19.09
CA GLU A 31 23.84 34.56 19.23
C GLU A 31 23.85 35.30 17.89
N ALA A 32 24.67 34.85 16.94
CA ALA A 32 24.74 35.37 15.57
C ALA A 32 24.74 34.20 14.55
N PRO A 33 23.56 33.69 14.16
CA PRO A 33 23.46 32.58 13.20
C PRO A 33 23.98 32.94 11.81
N ASN A 34 24.65 31.99 11.16
CA ASN A 34 25.08 32.13 9.77
C ASN A 34 23.92 31.88 8.79
N VAL A 35 23.26 32.95 8.38
CA VAL A 35 22.11 32.93 7.47
C VAL A 35 22.41 32.27 6.11
N SER A 36 23.63 32.44 5.59
CA SER A 36 24.03 31.83 4.31
C SER A 36 24.11 30.30 4.43
N GLN A 37 24.68 29.81 5.53
CA GLN A 37 24.77 28.38 5.83
C GLN A 37 23.39 27.78 6.09
N LEU A 38 22.54 28.48 6.84
CA LEU A 38 21.16 28.07 7.10
C LEU A 38 20.35 27.93 5.79
N SER A 39 20.57 28.83 4.82
CA SER A 39 19.91 28.75 3.51
C SER A 39 20.33 27.50 2.74
N ILE A 40 21.61 27.12 2.80
CA ILE A 40 22.12 25.89 2.18
C ILE A 40 21.51 24.67 2.87
N TRP A 41 21.53 24.63 4.20
CA TRP A 41 20.97 23.51 4.95
C TRP A 41 19.45 23.39 4.80
N LYS A 42 18.73 24.50 4.61
CA LYS A 42 17.30 24.48 4.26
C LYS A 42 17.06 23.69 2.97
N ALA A 43 17.79 23.98 1.90
CA ALA A 43 17.66 23.23 0.66
C ALA A 43 18.02 21.74 0.84
N GLN A 44 19.02 21.43 1.69
CA GLN A 44 19.39 20.06 1.99
C GLN A 44 18.33 19.29 2.78
N ILE A 45 17.67 19.92 3.76
CA ILE A 45 16.64 19.24 4.55
C ILE A 45 15.36 19.04 3.72
N GLU A 46 15.03 19.96 2.82
CA GLU A 46 13.94 19.82 1.84
C GLU A 46 14.17 18.65 0.86
N ASP A 47 15.39 18.50 0.30
CA ASP A 47 15.75 17.33 -0.53
C ASP A 47 15.60 16.02 0.26
N LYS A 48 16.14 15.98 1.49
CA LYS A 48 16.08 14.79 2.34
C LYS A 48 14.64 14.42 2.68
N PHE A 49 13.79 15.40 2.95
CA PHE A 49 12.36 15.19 3.22
C PHE A 49 11.67 14.58 2.00
N THR A 50 11.85 15.18 0.82
CA THR A 50 11.27 14.68 -0.44
C THR A 50 11.69 13.24 -0.72
N ARG A 51 12.97 12.91 -0.48
CA ARG A 51 13.50 11.54 -0.65
C ARG A 51 12.94 10.55 0.38
N LEU A 52 12.71 11.00 1.61
CA LEU A 52 12.05 10.20 2.65
C LEU A 52 10.60 9.88 2.27
N GLU A 53 9.85 10.87 1.81
CA GLU A 53 8.47 10.69 1.35
C GLU A 53 8.41 9.70 0.20
N LYS A 54 9.24 9.88 -0.83
CA LYS A 54 9.30 8.95 -1.96
C LYS A 54 9.62 7.51 -1.50
N CYS A 55 10.61 7.34 -0.64
CA CYS A 55 10.98 6.02 -0.10
C CYS A 55 9.83 5.39 0.70
N GLN A 56 9.11 6.20 1.48
CA GLN A 56 7.94 5.76 2.22
C GLN A 56 6.79 5.34 1.29
N THR A 57 6.50 6.11 0.24
CA THR A 57 5.50 5.76 -0.78
C THR A 57 5.85 4.46 -1.51
N GLU A 58 7.11 4.26 -1.89
CA GLU A 58 7.57 3.02 -2.52
C GLU A 58 7.41 1.80 -1.59
N ILE A 59 7.75 1.95 -0.30
CA ILE A 59 7.51 0.89 0.70
C ILE A 59 6.02 0.59 0.82
N THR A 60 5.18 1.61 0.97
CA THR A 60 3.73 1.45 1.07
C THR A 60 3.17 0.77 -0.17
N ASN A 61 3.56 1.19 -1.37
CA ASN A 61 3.10 0.58 -2.62
C ASN A 61 3.52 -0.89 -2.75
N LEU A 62 4.70 -1.27 -2.28
CA LEU A 62 5.14 -2.66 -2.30
C LEU A 62 4.47 -3.53 -1.23
N ILE A 63 4.13 -2.96 -0.07
CA ILE A 63 3.35 -3.66 0.96
C ILE A 63 1.90 -3.82 0.54
N LEU A 64 1.30 -2.77 -0.04
CA LEU A 64 -0.09 -2.80 -0.54
C LEU A 64 -0.23 -3.60 -1.84
N LYS A 65 0.88 -3.85 -2.56
CA LYS A 65 0.96 -4.83 -3.66
C LYS A 65 0.91 -6.29 -3.20
N ASP A 66 0.45 -6.57 -1.98
CA ASP A 66 -0.08 -7.90 -1.61
C ASP A 66 -1.42 -8.18 -2.33
N THR A 67 -1.38 -7.99 -3.65
CA THR A 67 -2.41 -8.26 -4.66
C THR A 67 -2.77 -9.74 -4.69
N ASP A 68 -1.97 -10.60 -4.06
CA ASP A 68 -2.26 -12.03 -3.94
C ASP A 68 -3.42 -12.26 -2.97
N ALA A 69 -3.58 -11.45 -1.92
CA ALA A 69 -4.76 -11.50 -1.05
C ALA A 69 -6.03 -11.01 -1.77
N GLU A 70 -5.92 -9.95 -2.59
CA GLU A 70 -7.04 -9.44 -3.39
C GLU A 70 -7.44 -10.41 -4.50
N ARG A 71 -6.47 -11.01 -5.20
CA ARG A 71 -6.71 -12.04 -6.22
C ARG A 71 -7.30 -13.31 -5.60
N ALA A 72 -6.78 -13.77 -4.47
CA ALA A 72 -7.33 -14.93 -3.77
C ALA A 72 -8.79 -14.68 -3.33
N PHE A 73 -9.08 -13.47 -2.83
CA PHE A 73 -10.44 -13.07 -2.49
C PHE A 73 -11.37 -13.06 -3.71
N GLU A 74 -10.93 -12.48 -4.84
CA GLU A 74 -11.70 -12.45 -6.09
C GLU A 74 -11.94 -13.86 -6.64
N GLU A 75 -10.93 -14.72 -6.65
CA GLU A 75 -11.04 -16.12 -7.09
C GLU A 75 -12.02 -16.92 -6.21
N ASP A 76 -11.94 -16.77 -4.88
CA ASP A 76 -12.87 -17.39 -3.94
C ASP A 76 -14.31 -16.87 -4.13
N PHE A 77 -14.46 -15.56 -4.34
CA PHE A 77 -15.76 -14.94 -4.61
C PHE A 77 -16.41 -15.48 -5.90
N LEU A 78 -15.65 -15.51 -7.00
CA LEU A 78 -16.11 -16.06 -8.29
C LEU A 78 -16.41 -17.57 -8.20
N SER A 79 -15.67 -18.31 -7.37
CA SER A 79 -15.95 -19.72 -7.09
C SER A 79 -17.30 -19.87 -6.36
N ALA A 80 -17.56 -19.06 -5.34
CA ALA A 80 -18.83 -19.04 -4.62
C ALA A 80 -20.02 -18.67 -5.53
N GLU A 81 -19.83 -17.76 -6.48
CA GLU A 81 -20.84 -17.43 -7.50
C GLU A 81 -21.25 -18.63 -8.35
N LYS A 82 -20.28 -19.41 -8.84
CA LYS A 82 -20.57 -20.63 -9.62
C LYS A 82 -21.43 -21.63 -8.85
N TYR A 83 -21.24 -21.75 -7.54
CA TYR A 83 -22.10 -22.62 -6.72
C TYR A 83 -23.54 -22.11 -6.63
N ARG A 84 -23.74 -20.78 -6.53
CA ARG A 84 -25.08 -20.16 -6.52
C ARG A 84 -25.81 -20.36 -7.85
N ASP A 85 -25.10 -20.18 -8.96
CA ASP A 85 -25.66 -20.39 -10.30
C ASP A 85 -26.07 -21.85 -10.49
N ARG A 86 -25.19 -22.79 -10.12
CA ARG A 86 -25.46 -24.23 -10.20
C ARG A 86 -26.64 -24.65 -9.33
N PHE A 87 -26.73 -24.12 -8.10
CA PHE A 87 -27.87 -24.37 -7.23
C PHE A 87 -29.18 -23.89 -7.86
N SER A 88 -29.18 -22.67 -8.41
CA SER A 88 -30.35 -22.08 -9.08
C SER A 88 -30.77 -22.92 -10.28
N GLU A 89 -29.82 -23.41 -11.08
CA GLU A 89 -30.08 -24.30 -12.20
C GLU A 89 -30.70 -25.64 -11.73
N LEU A 90 -30.14 -26.25 -10.68
CA LEU A 90 -30.69 -27.48 -10.09
C LEU A 90 -32.13 -27.28 -9.60
N CYS A 91 -32.42 -26.17 -8.91
CA CYS A 91 -33.78 -25.84 -8.50
C CYS A 91 -34.73 -25.73 -9.69
N ALA A 92 -34.31 -25.05 -10.77
CA ALA A 92 -35.11 -24.93 -11.98
C ALA A 92 -35.34 -26.30 -12.67
N GLN A 93 -34.34 -27.19 -12.68
CA GLN A 93 -34.49 -28.54 -13.22
C GLN A 93 -35.49 -29.36 -12.42
N ILE A 94 -35.40 -29.32 -11.08
CA ILE A 94 -36.33 -30.01 -10.18
C ILE A 94 -37.76 -29.51 -10.43
N GLN A 95 -37.96 -28.18 -10.48
CA GLN A 95 -39.28 -27.59 -10.74
C GLN A 95 -39.87 -28.07 -12.08
N ARG A 96 -39.09 -28.09 -13.16
CA ARG A 96 -39.55 -28.56 -14.48
C ARG A 96 -39.95 -30.04 -14.45
N LEU A 97 -39.18 -30.88 -13.76
CA LEU A 97 -39.49 -32.31 -13.65
C LEU A 97 -40.80 -32.51 -12.86
N SER A 98 -40.98 -31.81 -11.75
CA SER A 98 -42.20 -31.89 -10.95
C SER A 98 -43.45 -31.42 -11.73
N MET A 99 -43.34 -30.38 -12.56
CA MET A 99 -44.46 -29.94 -13.41
C MET A 99 -44.83 -30.98 -14.48
N LYS A 100 -43.84 -31.63 -15.11
CA LYS A 100 -44.09 -32.69 -16.10
C LYS A 100 -44.79 -33.92 -15.51
N GLU A 101 -44.47 -34.30 -14.27
CA GLU A 101 -45.16 -35.39 -13.58
C GLU A 101 -46.63 -35.07 -13.29
N THR A 102 -46.98 -33.81 -13.09
CA THR A 102 -48.37 -33.39 -12.85
C THR A 102 -49.22 -33.27 -14.11
N GLU A 103 -48.62 -33.10 -15.29
CA GLU A 103 -49.32 -33.02 -16.59
C GLU A 103 -49.65 -34.39 -17.19
N THR A 104 -49.04 -35.47 -16.70
CA THR A 104 -49.19 -36.83 -17.24
C THR A 104 -50.20 -37.67 -16.44
N LYS A 105 -51.10 -37.03 -15.68
CA LYS A 105 -52.06 -37.71 -14.79
C LYS A 105 -53.50 -37.28 -15.07
#